data_AF-A0A3Q3JEI3-F1
#
_entry.id   AF-A0A3Q3JEI3-F1
#
_cell.length_a   1.000
_cell.length_b   1.000
_cell.length_c   1.000
_cell.angle_alpha   90.00
_cell.angle_beta   90.00
_cell.angle_gamma   90.00
#
_symmetry.space_group_name_H-M   'P 1'
#
loop_
_entity.id
_entity.type
_entity.pdbx_description
1 polymer ?
#
loop_
_entity_poly.entity_id
_entity_poly.type
_entity_poly.pdbx_seq_one_letter_code
_entity_poly.pdbx_strand_id
1 'polypeptide(L)'
;MPCQETNNGFEASWGFIWPLLLPCELLCKTFCVALADGTCRRLNELANKTDTPGRFTFYSQKWNNDNDMRIVEVLYDEYALVYTNKTKDGVSEVLNNLYSRTQEPSVAWQQRFTQFSLDTGILPENIVILPKNECACVSFSLCN
;
A
#
# COMPACT_ATOMS: atom_id res chain seq x y z
N MET A 1 -1.70 9.45 -22.15
CA MET A 1 -0.32 9.19 -21.70
C MET A 1 -0.41 8.51 -20.34
N PRO A 2 0.13 7.31 -20.14
CA PRO A 2 0.18 6.71 -18.81
C PRO A 2 1.12 7.54 -17.92
N CYS A 3 0.72 7.80 -16.67
CA CYS A 3 1.56 8.41 -15.65
C CYS A 3 2.90 7.65 -15.58
N GLN A 4 4.02 8.32 -15.84
CA GLN A 4 5.33 7.68 -15.73
C GLN A 4 5.65 7.45 -14.24
N GLU A 5 6.11 6.24 -13.93
CA GLU A 5 6.72 5.91 -12.64
C GLU A 5 7.93 6.82 -12.43
N THR A 6 7.84 7.78 -11.51
CA THR A 6 9.02 8.49 -11.03
C THR A 6 9.79 7.55 -10.11
N ASN A 7 10.52 6.61 -10.71
CA ASN A 7 11.64 5.98 -10.04
C ASN A 7 12.72 7.07 -9.91
N ASN A 8 13.14 7.31 -8.67
CA ASN A 8 14.22 8.20 -8.23
C ASN A 8 13.77 9.56 -7.68
N GLY A 9 14.19 9.83 -6.44
CA GLY A 9 13.98 11.09 -5.73
C GLY A 9 14.88 12.23 -6.19
N PHE A 10 14.71 13.35 -5.46
CA PHE A 10 15.30 14.70 -5.64
C PHE A 10 14.64 15.51 -6.78
N GLU A 11 14.33 16.80 -6.64
CA GLU A 11 14.95 17.85 -5.82
C GLU A 11 13.94 19.01 -5.69
N ALA A 12 13.68 19.50 -4.47
CA ALA A 12 12.92 20.73 -4.26
C ALA A 12 13.88 21.91 -4.20
N SER A 13 14.15 22.58 -5.33
CA SER A 13 14.57 23.98 -5.29
C SER A 13 14.34 24.70 -6.63
N TRP A 14 13.76 25.90 -6.51
CA TRP A 14 13.62 26.99 -7.49
C TRP A 14 12.55 26.86 -8.57
N GLY A 15 11.59 27.79 -8.49
CA GLY A 15 10.37 27.82 -9.28
C GLY A 15 10.58 28.15 -10.76
N PHE A 16 9.84 27.43 -11.59
CA PHE A 16 9.41 27.85 -12.93
C PHE A 16 7.99 27.32 -13.18
N ILE A 17 7.24 28.12 -13.93
CA ILE A 17 5.80 28.05 -14.21
C ILE A 17 5.36 26.63 -14.62
N TRP A 18 4.34 26.08 -13.94
CA TRP A 18 3.65 24.83 -14.28
C TRP A 18 2.84 24.98 -15.59
N PRO A 19 3.07 24.14 -16.62
CA PRO A 19 2.04 23.81 -17.57
C PRO A 19 1.58 22.36 -17.30
N LEU A 20 0.34 22.21 -16.84
CA LEU A 20 -0.48 20.98 -16.94
C LEU A 20 0.30 19.64 -16.97
N LEU A 21 1.06 19.36 -15.91
CA LEU A 21 1.23 17.96 -15.52
C LEU A 21 -0.15 17.54 -15.03
N LEU A 22 -0.84 16.66 -15.78
CA LEU A 22 -2.00 15.96 -15.24
C LEU A 22 -1.59 15.47 -13.85
N PRO A 23 -2.12 16.05 -12.76
CA PRO A 23 -1.71 15.62 -11.45
C PRO A 23 -2.17 14.17 -11.38
N CYS A 24 -1.23 13.23 -11.31
CA CYS A 24 -1.61 11.86 -11.02
C CYS A 24 -2.17 11.90 -9.59
N GLU A 25 -3.47 12.15 -9.45
CA GLU A 25 -4.16 12.40 -8.18
C GLU A 25 -4.42 11.09 -7.43
N LEU A 26 -4.36 9.97 -8.15
CA LEU A 26 -4.66 8.66 -7.62
C LEU A 26 -3.41 7.80 -7.48
N LEU A 27 -3.44 6.96 -6.45
CA LEU A 27 -2.61 5.78 -6.29
C LEU A 27 -3.43 4.57 -6.73
N CYS A 28 -2.98 3.94 -7.81
CA CYS A 28 -3.45 2.64 -8.24
C CYS A 28 -2.71 1.55 -7.46
N LYS A 29 -3.45 0.86 -6.59
CA LYS A 29 -2.98 -0.35 -5.93
C LYS A 29 -3.55 -1.56 -6.65
N THR A 30 -2.70 -2.34 -7.30
CA THR A 30 -3.07 -3.66 -7.81
C THR A 30 -2.67 -4.71 -6.78
N PHE A 31 -3.50 -5.73 -6.59
CA PHE A 31 -3.11 -6.94 -5.88
C PHE A 31 -3.73 -8.19 -6.50
N CYS A 32 -3.07 -9.33 -6.35
CA CYS A 32 -3.54 -10.62 -6.85
C CYS A 32 -3.92 -11.52 -5.69
N VAL A 33 -5.03 -12.24 -5.84
CA VAL A 33 -5.52 -13.21 -4.84
C VAL A 33 -5.80 -14.56 -5.51
N ALA A 34 -5.51 -15.63 -4.79
CA ALA A 34 -5.95 -16.97 -5.19
C ALA A 34 -7.45 -17.13 -4.89
N LEU A 35 -8.18 -17.72 -5.82
CA LEU A 35 -9.58 -18.11 -5.66
C LEU A 35 -9.67 -19.59 -5.23
N ALA A 36 -10.83 -19.98 -4.72
CA ALA A 36 -11.07 -21.35 -4.24
C ALA A 36 -10.97 -22.42 -5.35
N ASP A 37 -11.14 -22.02 -6.62
CA ASP A 37 -11.00 -22.89 -7.79
C ASP A 37 -9.54 -23.03 -8.27
N GLY A 38 -8.59 -22.43 -7.56
CA GLY A 38 -7.16 -22.44 -7.90
C GLY A 38 -6.74 -21.39 -8.92
N THR A 39 -7.65 -20.55 -9.42
CA THR A 39 -7.30 -19.47 -10.35
C THR A 39 -6.80 -18.22 -9.61
N CYS A 40 -5.92 -17.43 -10.26
CA CYS A 40 -5.45 -16.15 -9.73
C CYS A 40 -6.31 -15.00 -10.28
N ARG A 41 -6.79 -14.12 -9.40
CA ARG A 41 -7.53 -12.92 -9.79
C ARG A 41 -6.75 -11.66 -9.43
N ARG A 42 -6.59 -10.78 -10.42
CA ARG A 42 -6.06 -9.43 -10.24
C ARG A 42 -7.18 -8.47 -9.84
N LEU A 43 -6.95 -7.67 -8.80
CA LEU A 43 -7.84 -6.67 -8.25
C LEU A 43 -7.13 -5.32 -8.25
N ASN A 44 -7.90 -4.24 -8.41
CA ASN A 44 -7.39 -2.87 -8.40
C ASN A 44 -8.19 -2.04 -7.39
N GLU A 45 -7.49 -1.25 -6.59
CA GLU A 45 -8.01 -0.25 -5.67
C GLU A 45 -7.44 1.10 -6.08
N LEU A 46 -8.32 2.10 -6.23
CA LEU A 46 -7.93 3.48 -6.52
C LEU A 46 -7.99 4.27 -5.21
N ALA A 47 -6.90 4.94 -4.87
CA ALA A 47 -6.82 5.76 -3.66
C ALA A 47 -6.46 7.20 -3.97
N ASN A 48 -7.21 8.13 -3.39
CA ASN A 48 -6.98 9.56 -3.52
C ASN A 48 -5.74 9.96 -2.73
N LYS A 49 -4.88 10.77 -3.35
CA LYS A 49 -3.86 11.50 -2.61
C LYS A 49 -4.49 12.43 -1.59
N THR A 50 -3.72 12.73 -0.57
CA THR A 50 -4.04 13.78 0.40
C THR A 50 -2.93 14.82 0.40
N ASP A 51 -3.15 15.95 1.08
CA ASP A 51 -2.12 16.98 1.27
C ASP A 51 -0.93 16.48 2.12
N THR A 52 -1.09 15.34 2.80
CA THR A 52 -0.02 14.70 3.57
C THR A 52 0.73 13.70 2.69
N PRO A 53 2.05 13.91 2.43
CA PRO A 53 2.85 12.96 1.67
C PRO A 53 2.79 11.55 2.25
N GLY A 54 2.65 10.54 1.38
CA GLY A 54 2.56 9.14 1.78
C GLY A 54 1.22 8.71 2.39
N ARG A 55 0.24 9.61 2.52
CA ARG A 55 -1.11 9.31 2.98
C ARG A 55 -2.11 9.34 1.82
N PHE A 56 -2.95 8.31 1.78
CA PHE A 56 -3.96 8.09 0.75
C PHE A 56 -5.28 7.68 1.40
N THR A 57 -6.40 8.02 0.76
CA THR A 57 -7.73 7.64 1.23
C THR A 57 -8.52 6.95 0.13
N PHE A 58 -9.25 5.88 0.49
CA PHE A 58 -10.10 5.20 -0.47
C PHE A 58 -11.29 4.50 0.18
N TYR A 59 -12.35 4.35 -0.60
CA TYR A 59 -13.49 3.52 -0.26
C TYR A 59 -13.34 2.14 -0.89
N SER A 60 -13.32 1.08 -0.09
CA SER A 60 -13.31 -0.29 -0.62
C SER A 60 -14.74 -0.75 -0.87
N GLN A 61 -15.15 -0.80 -2.13
CA GLN A 61 -16.47 -1.34 -2.51
C GLN A 61 -16.63 -2.80 -2.08
N LYS A 62 -15.54 -3.58 -2.09
CA LYS A 62 -15.55 -4.99 -1.72
C LYS A 62 -15.88 -5.20 -0.24
N TRP A 63 -15.33 -4.36 0.64
CA TRP A 63 -15.47 -4.49 2.09
C TRP A 63 -16.48 -3.51 2.69
N ASN A 64 -16.97 -2.57 1.88
CA ASN A 64 -17.90 -1.52 2.24
C ASN A 64 -17.37 -0.70 3.44
N ASN A 65 -16.15 -0.17 3.30
CA ASN A 65 -15.46 0.58 4.34
C ASN A 65 -14.59 1.72 3.77
N ASP A 66 -14.37 2.74 4.59
CA ASP A 66 -13.41 3.82 4.34
C ASP A 66 -12.03 3.42 4.83
N ASN A 67 -10.98 3.82 4.12
CA ASN A 67 -9.60 3.44 4.43
C ASN A 67 -8.69 4.68 4.41
N ASP A 68 -8.00 4.96 5.51
CA ASP A 68 -6.89 5.93 5.61
C ASP A 68 -5.57 5.15 5.63
N MET A 69 -4.92 5.10 4.47
CA MET A 69 -3.70 4.34 4.24
C MET A 69 -2.47 5.26 4.30
N ARG A 70 -1.40 4.79 4.93
CA ARG A 70 -0.15 5.51 5.09
C ARG A 70 1.04 4.62 4.79
N ILE A 71 1.93 5.10 3.94
CA ILE A 71 3.27 4.50 3.76
C ILE A 71 4.11 4.95 4.95
N VAL A 72 4.41 4.02 5.85
CA VAL A 72 5.13 4.30 7.11
C VAL A 72 6.63 4.32 6.87
N GLU A 73 7.10 3.32 6.13
CA GLU A 73 8.52 3.13 5.82
C GLU A 73 8.62 2.47 4.45
N VAL A 74 9.58 2.90 3.64
CA VAL A 74 9.80 2.32 2.31
C VAL A 74 11.29 2.30 2.00
N LEU A 75 11.75 1.14 1.55
CA LEU A 75 13.01 0.98 0.84
C LEU A 75 12.63 0.42 -0.52
N TYR A 76 12.58 1.28 -1.54
CA TYR A 76 11.87 1.04 -2.81
C TYR A 76 12.20 -0.29 -3.50
N ASP A 77 13.45 -0.74 -3.39
CA ASP A 77 13.95 -1.97 -4.03
C ASP A 77 13.81 -3.22 -3.14
N GLU A 78 13.33 -3.07 -1.91
CA GLU A 78 13.21 -4.18 -0.95
C GLU A 78 11.81 -4.36 -0.39
N TYR A 79 11.25 -3.32 0.23
CA TYR A 79 9.99 -3.44 0.96
C TYR A 79 9.25 -2.10 1.17
N ALA A 80 7.97 -2.20 1.50
CA ALA A 80 7.14 -1.11 2.00
C ALA A 80 6.32 -1.58 3.20
N LEU A 81 6.36 -0.82 4.28
CA LEU A 81 5.53 -1.01 5.46
C LEU A 81 4.38 -0.01 5.42
N VAL A 82 3.15 -0.53 5.43
CA VAL A 82 1.93 0.24 5.20
C VAL A 82 0.97 0.05 6.37
N TYR A 83 0.55 1.17 6.95
CA TYR A 83 -0.51 1.24 7.95
C TYR A 83 -1.82 1.61 7.25
N THR A 84 -2.94 1.01 7.64
CA THR A 84 -4.27 1.39 7.17
C THR A 84 -5.24 1.39 8.31
N ASN A 85 -5.87 2.53 8.58
CA ASN A 85 -7.03 2.57 9.46
C ASN A 85 -8.29 2.42 8.61
N LYS A 86 -9.10 1.41 8.93
CA LYS A 86 -10.32 1.08 8.20
C LYS A 86 -11.51 1.46 9.06
N THR A 87 -12.47 2.19 8.52
CA THR A 87 -13.68 2.56 9.24
C THR A 87 -14.92 2.01 8.54
N LYS A 88 -15.75 1.29 9.30
CA LYS A 88 -17.04 0.79 8.83
C LYS A 88 -18.08 0.99 9.93
N ASP A 89 -19.20 1.62 9.60
CA ASP A 89 -20.31 1.86 10.52
C ASP A 89 -19.85 2.52 11.85
N GLY A 90 -18.88 3.43 11.76
CA GLY A 90 -18.30 4.13 12.91
C GLY A 90 -17.26 3.34 13.71
N VAL A 91 -17.05 2.06 13.42
CA VAL A 91 -16.04 1.21 14.06
C VAL A 91 -14.75 1.24 13.23
N SER A 92 -13.62 1.42 13.91
CA SER A 92 -12.30 1.48 13.26
C SER A 92 -11.44 0.26 13.58
N GLU A 93 -10.75 -0.25 12.57
CA GLU A 93 -9.84 -1.38 12.65
C GLU A 93 -8.49 -1.04 11.99
N VAL A 94 -7.40 -1.47 12.61
CA VAL A 94 -6.06 -1.30 12.07
C VAL A 94 -5.67 -2.49 11.22
N LEU A 95 -5.13 -2.24 10.03
CA LEU A 95 -4.43 -3.23 9.22
C LEU A 95 -3.03 -2.74 8.88
N ASN A 96 -2.03 -3.54 9.23
CA ASN A 96 -0.67 -3.33 8.79
C ASN A 96 -0.29 -4.35 7.72
N ASN A 97 0.41 -3.91 6.68
CA ASN A 97 0.94 -4.77 5.64
C ASN A 97 2.43 -4.53 5.45
N LEU A 98 3.19 -5.62 5.33
CA LEU A 98 4.54 -5.61 4.79
C LEU A 98 4.48 -6.11 3.35
N TYR A 99 4.79 -5.24 2.40
CA TYR A 99 4.99 -5.62 1.00
C TYR A 99 6.48 -5.77 0.72
N SER A 100 6.87 -6.82 0.00
CA SER A 100 8.26 -7.04 -0.39
C SER A 100 8.37 -7.28 -1.89
N ARG A 101 9.54 -6.95 -2.46
CA ARG A 101 9.87 -7.25 -3.86
C ARG A 101 10.09 -8.73 -4.12
N THR A 102 10.39 -9.51 -3.07
CA THR A 102 10.50 -10.97 -3.11
C THR A 102 9.35 -11.60 -2.34
N GLN A 103 9.05 -12.87 -2.61
CA GLN A 103 8.05 -13.61 -1.82
C GLN A 103 8.52 -13.95 -0.40
N GLU A 104 9.80 -13.77 -0.12
CA GLU A 104 10.42 -14.02 1.19
C GLU A 104 11.12 -12.75 1.65
N PRO A 105 10.42 -11.88 2.42
CA PRO A 105 11.06 -10.73 3.05
C PRO A 105 12.15 -11.21 4.02
N SER A 106 13.22 -10.42 4.16
CA SER A 106 14.29 -10.74 5.11
C SER A 106 13.75 -10.87 6.55
N VAL A 107 14.45 -11.64 7.38
CA VAL A 107 14.11 -11.79 8.81
C VAL A 107 14.05 -10.44 9.52
N ALA A 108 14.95 -9.51 9.16
CA ALA A 108 14.96 -8.16 9.71
C ALA A 108 13.66 -7.40 9.40
N TRP A 109 13.15 -7.49 8.17
CA TRP A 109 11.90 -6.83 7.77
C TRP A 109 10.66 -7.48 8.40
N GLN A 110 10.66 -8.81 8.57
CA GLN A 110 9.61 -9.51 9.30
C GLN A 110 9.56 -9.10 10.79
N GLN A 111 10.73 -8.96 11.43
CA GLN A 111 10.83 -8.48 12.82
C GLN A 111 10.37 -7.02 12.94
N ARG A 112 10.78 -6.16 12.00
CA ARG A 112 10.34 -4.76 11.92
C ARG A 112 8.82 -4.65 11.79
N PHE A 113 8.22 -5.44 10.89
CA PHE A 113 6.76 -5.51 10.72
C PHE A 113 6.05 -6.00 11.98
N THR A 114 6.61 -7.03 12.64
CA THR A 114 6.04 -7.58 13.87
C THR A 114 6.05 -6.54 14.99
N GLN A 115 7.18 -5.88 15.23
CA GLN A 115 7.29 -4.83 16.24
C GLN A 115 6.33 -3.68 15.95
N PHE A 116 6.31 -3.19 14.70
CA PHE A 116 5.39 -2.12 14.31
C PHE A 116 3.92 -2.51 14.55
N SER A 117 3.55 -3.76 14.27
CA SER A 117 2.19 -4.24 14.49
C SER A 117 1.80 -4.22 15.96
N LEU A 118 2.69 -4.67 16.83
CA LEU A 118 2.50 -4.58 18.28
C LEU A 118 2.36 -3.13 18.75
N ASP A 119 3.23 -2.23 18.26
CA ASP A 119 3.22 -0.81 18.63
C ASP A 119 1.92 -0.10 18.21
N THR A 120 1.27 -0.57 17.15
CA THR A 120 -0.04 -0.09 16.70
C THR A 120 -1.24 -0.81 17.33
N GLY A 121 -1.00 -1.69 18.31
CA GLY A 121 -2.05 -2.37 19.07
C GLY A 121 -2.60 -3.65 18.43
N ILE A 122 -1.94 -4.21 17.41
CA ILE A 122 -2.29 -5.53 16.87
C ILE A 122 -1.78 -6.60 17.83
N LEU A 123 -2.65 -7.52 18.23
CA LEU A 123 -2.29 -8.65 19.10
C LEU A 123 -1.35 -9.63 18.37
N PRO A 124 -0.38 -10.25 19.08
CA PRO A 124 0.60 -11.15 18.47
C PRO A 124 -0.02 -12.26 17.60
N GLU A 125 -1.13 -12.85 18.05
CA GLU A 125 -1.86 -13.91 17.36
C GLU A 125 -2.50 -13.48 16.04
N ASN A 126 -2.67 -12.17 15.82
CA ASN A 126 -3.22 -11.60 14.60
C ASN A 126 -2.12 -11.15 13.61
N ILE A 127 -0.85 -11.35 13.94
CA ILE A 127 0.29 -11.06 13.07
C ILE A 127 0.66 -12.34 12.31
N VAL A 128 0.48 -12.32 10.99
CA VAL A 128 0.71 -13.49 10.14
C VAL A 128 1.71 -13.15 9.04
N ILE A 129 2.76 -13.97 8.93
CA ILE A 129 3.63 -13.99 7.75
C ILE A 129 3.06 -15.04 6.79
N LEU A 130 2.57 -14.57 5.64
CA LEU A 130 1.96 -15.43 4.65
C LEU A 130 3.02 -16.35 3.99
N PRO A 131 2.69 -17.63 3.73
CA PRO A 131 3.58 -18.50 2.98
C PRO A 131 3.68 -18.06 1.51
N LYS A 132 4.69 -18.57 0.80
CA LYS A 132 4.82 -18.41 -0.65
C LYS A 132 3.53 -18.80 -1.36
N ASN A 133 3.07 -17.95 -2.27
CA ASN A 133 1.86 -18.15 -3.04
C ASN A 133 2.10 -17.68 -4.47
N GLU A 134 1.89 -18.55 -5.45
CA GLU A 134 2.08 -18.27 -6.87
C GLU A 134 1.14 -17.18 -7.40
N CYS A 135 -0.02 -17.01 -6.77
CA CYS A 135 -0.97 -15.96 -7.10
C CYS A 135 -0.72 -14.63 -6.36
N ALA A 136 0.22 -14.55 -5.41
CA ALA A 136 0.41 -13.33 -4.64
C ALA A 136 1.20 -12.28 -5.46
N CYS A 137 0.58 -11.15 -5.73
CA CYS A 137 1.19 -9.98 -6.36
C CYS A 137 0.66 -8.71 -5.68
N VAL A 138 1.50 -7.68 -5.55
CA VAL A 138 1.07 -6.33 -5.18
C VAL A 138 1.91 -5.33 -5.94
N SER A 139 1.29 -4.29 -6.50
CA SER A 139 2.00 -3.16 -7.09
C SER A 139 1.29 -1.85 -6.79
N PHE A 140 2.09 -0.80 -6.63
CA PHE A 140 1.64 0.57 -6.42
C PHE A 140 2.14 1.42 -7.57
N SER A 141 1.24 2.14 -8.24
CA SER A 141 1.58 3.10 -9.28
C SER A 141 0.72 4.35 -9.15
N LEU A 142 1.21 5.48 -9.66
CA LEU A 142 0.40 6.68 -9.78
C LEU A 142 -0.44 6.60 -11.06
N CYS A 143 -1.71 7.01 -10.99
CA CYS A 143 -2.63 6.95 -12.13
C CYS A 143 -3.59 8.16 -12.15
N ASN A 144 -4.28 8.31 -13.29
CA ASN A 144 -5.34 9.31 -13.51
C ASN A 144 -6.71 8.67 -13.30
#